data_AF-E1YLZ8-F1
#
_entry.id   AF-E1YLZ8-F1
#
_cell.length_a   1.000
_cell.length_b   1.000
_cell.length_c   1.000
_cell.angle_alpha   90.00
_cell.angle_beta   90.00
_cell.angle_gamma   90.00
#
_symmetry.space_group_name_H-M   'P 1'
#
loop_
_entity.id
_entity.type
_entity.pdbx_description
1 polymer ?
#
loop_
_entity_poly.entity_id
_entity_poly.type
_entity_poly.pdbx_seq_one_letter_code
_entity_poly.pdbx_strand_id
1 'polypeptide(L)'
;MEKIALSLSTYLEKVLPPLFEDWWKQAVVNNLSFQQRRRMEQRGIAYLGALDLAALLRVLDQNWYQISNKLGLTSESLHFVKEMQTIRNRWAHATAEGFPLDDVYRDLDTLQRFAAVIGADDTFIQEVRSSKAAILAKETELSTKGAIITPKLSQTTNGNCAEFEPGQIVCVKSNPTIRGAVISVLPGKPENRFKVFVNGETQTYYASQLQAEDVPDNEAEFFPCEQFHAYLTALQIRYPGLSTLYSLNAARVDFIPYQFRPVLRFIKSDRPRLLIADGVGVGKTIEAGLILRELQARRDIRSVLIICPRPLVTERKWMNEMKRFEERFTHLDGGALRYCINEMDLEGVWPEQHQRVIVPYSLLDEVLLYGSGSDGKRKRKKGLLDLDPPPRFDLVIVDEAHHIRNQDTFSHKAVRFFCDHAEAVIFLTATPIQLGSNDLFILLNTLRPDLIIDQESFAHMAEPNPFVNQAISLARAQEPEWPARTNEALDQATATAWGQAILRHNPNFIRIRSRLSDTDVTNEERVQIITDMEAMHTFAGIINRTRRRDIGDFTIRKPETVVVPFTPAQQHLHDELLRVQAEVFSRLHGDINVKFMMTTIRRQAASCLFGLVPFLEDILNRHLKERNIFFY
;
A
#
# COMPACT_ATOMS: atom_id res chain seq x y z
N MET A 1 20.46 11.63 21.90
CA MET A 1 19.02 11.65 22.22
C MET A 1 18.74 11.57 23.72
N GLU A 2 19.27 10.62 24.48
CA GLU A 2 19.01 10.54 25.93
C GLU A 2 19.46 11.78 26.71
N LYS A 3 20.67 12.29 26.43
CA LYS A 3 21.19 13.52 27.06
C LYS A 3 20.26 14.72 26.84
N ILE A 4 19.68 14.88 25.65
CA ILE A 4 18.78 16.00 25.35
C ILE A 4 17.41 15.84 25.99
N ALA A 5 16.93 14.60 26.17
CA ALA A 5 15.72 14.32 26.93
C ALA A 5 15.90 14.74 28.40
N LEU A 6 17.07 14.44 28.99
CA LEU A 6 17.40 14.88 30.34
C LEU A 6 17.38 16.42 30.43
N SER A 7 18.14 17.12 29.60
CA SER A 7 18.17 18.60 29.61
C SER A 7 16.80 19.23 29.37
N LEU A 8 16.00 18.67 28.46
CA LEU A 8 14.66 19.15 28.17
C LEU A 8 13.68 18.93 29.34
N SER A 9 13.78 17.81 30.03
CA SER A 9 12.96 17.57 31.23
C SER A 9 13.27 18.56 32.35
N THR A 10 14.55 18.82 32.62
CA THR A 10 14.99 19.83 33.60
C THR A 10 14.52 21.24 33.22
N TYR A 11 14.59 21.58 31.93
CA TYR A 11 14.09 22.86 31.42
C TYR A 11 12.58 23.01 31.64
N LEU A 12 11.79 22.00 31.26
CA LEU A 12 10.33 22.03 31.41
C LEU A 12 9.89 22.04 32.88
N GLU A 13 10.59 21.34 33.77
CA GLU A 13 10.34 21.37 35.23
C GLU A 13 10.56 22.77 35.83
N LYS A 14 11.46 23.57 35.25
CA LYS A 14 11.69 24.96 35.70
C LYS A 14 10.65 25.93 35.15
N VAL A 15 10.17 25.72 33.92
CA VAL A 15 9.37 26.70 33.18
C VAL A 15 7.85 26.52 33.36
N LEU A 16 7.36 25.27 33.47
CA LEU A 16 5.92 24.96 33.52
C LEU A 16 5.22 25.28 34.85
N PRO A 17 5.78 24.99 36.05
CA PRO A 17 5.08 25.22 37.31
C PRO A 17 4.59 26.67 37.54
N PRO A 18 5.34 27.72 37.18
CA PRO A 18 4.87 29.09 37.38
C PRO A 18 3.95 29.60 36.25
N LEU A 19 3.46 28.73 35.36
CA LEU A 19 2.53 29.09 34.27
C LEU A 19 1.10 28.56 34.49
N PHE A 20 0.92 27.57 35.37
CA PHE A 20 -0.35 26.86 35.56
C PHE A 20 -0.53 26.49 37.03
N GLU A 21 -1.77 26.49 37.55
CA GLU A 21 -2.05 26.05 38.92
C GLU A 21 -1.81 24.54 39.11
N ASP A 22 -2.40 23.70 38.25
CA ASP A 22 -2.14 22.25 38.15
C ASP A 22 -1.34 21.97 36.88
N TRP A 23 -0.06 22.36 36.90
CA TRP A 23 0.83 22.27 35.74
C TRP A 23 1.01 20.85 35.22
N TRP A 24 0.98 19.83 36.10
CA TRP A 24 1.10 18.44 35.67
C TRP A 24 -0.11 18.02 34.83
N LYS A 25 -1.33 18.26 35.33
CA LYS A 25 -2.53 17.84 34.58
C LYS A 25 -2.79 18.70 33.35
N GLN A 26 -2.63 20.02 33.47
CA GLN A 26 -2.97 20.97 32.41
C GLN A 26 -1.89 21.05 31.32
N ALA A 27 -0.61 21.11 31.68
CA ALA A 27 0.48 21.31 30.73
C ALA A 27 1.05 19.98 30.21
N VAL A 28 1.05 18.92 31.03
CA VAL A 28 1.63 17.61 30.67
C VAL A 28 0.53 16.65 30.24
N VAL A 29 -0.32 16.17 31.16
CA VAL A 29 -1.26 15.07 30.89
C VAL A 29 -2.23 15.40 29.76
N ASN A 30 -2.83 16.60 29.76
CA ASN A 30 -3.80 17.01 28.73
C ASN A 30 -3.20 17.24 27.34
N ASN A 31 -1.87 17.36 27.24
CA ASN A 31 -1.19 17.60 25.98
C ASN A 31 -0.51 16.36 25.41
N LEU A 32 -0.30 15.30 26.20
CA LEU A 32 0.22 14.01 25.72
C LEU A 32 -0.76 13.29 24.80
N SER A 33 -0.26 12.50 23.84
CA SER A 33 -1.06 11.61 23.00
C SER A 33 -1.67 10.47 23.80
N PHE A 34 -2.70 9.79 23.28
CA PHE A 34 -3.35 8.71 24.03
C PHE A 34 -2.39 7.56 24.35
N GLN A 35 -1.51 7.20 23.41
CA GLN A 35 -0.49 6.18 23.64
C GLN A 35 0.50 6.61 24.73
N GLN A 36 0.94 7.86 24.72
CA GLN A 36 1.84 8.41 25.74
C GLN A 36 1.17 8.46 27.12
N ARG A 37 -0.09 8.90 27.20
CA ARG A 37 -0.87 8.87 28.47
C ARG A 37 -1.05 7.46 28.98
N ARG A 38 -1.45 6.52 28.12
CA ARG A 38 -1.62 5.12 28.52
C ARG A 38 -0.29 4.51 28.99
N ARG A 39 0.82 4.82 28.33
CA ARG A 39 2.16 4.38 28.74
C ARG A 39 2.59 5.01 30.06
N MET A 40 2.26 6.28 30.28
CA MET A 40 2.47 7.01 31.54
C MET A 40 1.66 6.37 32.68
N GLU A 41 0.37 6.11 32.46
CA GLU A 41 -0.53 5.45 33.42
C GLU A 41 -0.10 4.03 33.74
N GLN A 42 0.26 3.23 32.73
CA GLN A 42 0.72 1.85 32.92
C GLN A 42 2.05 1.75 33.67
N ARG A 43 2.94 2.73 33.49
CA ARG A 43 4.26 2.77 34.14
C ARG A 43 4.25 3.58 35.44
N GLY A 44 3.15 4.21 35.82
CA GLY A 44 3.06 5.05 37.01
C GLY A 44 3.99 6.27 36.98
N ILE A 45 4.21 6.87 35.80
CA ILE A 45 5.14 7.99 35.64
C ILE A 45 4.53 9.27 36.21
N ALA A 46 5.22 9.90 37.17
CA ALA A 46 4.76 11.10 37.89
C ALA A 46 5.71 12.32 37.80
N TYR A 47 6.80 12.23 37.02
CA TYR A 47 7.76 13.33 36.85
C TYR A 47 8.28 13.37 35.39
N LEU A 48 8.73 14.53 34.92
CA LEU A 48 9.07 14.75 33.50
C LEU A 48 10.30 13.95 33.06
N GLY A 49 11.28 13.74 33.94
CA GLY A 49 12.48 12.96 33.64
C GLY A 49 12.25 11.49 33.25
N ALA A 50 11.06 10.93 33.53
CA ALA A 50 10.69 9.57 33.13
C ALA A 50 9.90 9.50 31.81
N LEU A 51 9.58 10.64 31.19
CA LEU A 51 8.98 10.70 29.86
C LEU A 51 10.04 10.54 28.77
N ASP A 52 9.65 9.98 27.64
CA ASP A 52 10.53 9.87 26.48
C ASP A 52 10.67 11.22 25.76
N LEU A 53 11.70 11.33 24.91
CA LEU A 53 12.00 12.59 24.21
C LEU A 53 10.83 13.13 23.39
N ALA A 54 9.99 12.27 22.79
CA ALA A 54 8.81 12.75 22.06
C ALA A 54 7.75 13.35 22.98
N ALA A 55 7.45 12.69 24.10
CA ALA A 55 6.51 13.23 25.08
C ALA A 55 7.00 14.61 25.58
N LEU A 56 8.29 14.75 25.86
CA LEU A 56 8.88 16.03 26.28
C LEU A 56 8.83 17.11 25.18
N LEU A 57 9.22 16.80 23.95
CA LEU A 57 9.15 17.74 22.82
C LEU A 57 7.71 18.17 22.51
N ARG A 58 6.74 17.27 22.72
CA ARG A 58 5.32 17.54 22.56
C ARG A 58 4.80 18.48 23.65
N VAL A 59 5.16 18.24 24.90
CA VAL A 59 4.82 19.13 26.02
C VAL A 59 5.41 20.52 25.76
N LEU A 60 6.63 20.62 25.25
CA LEU A 60 7.23 21.91 24.88
C LEU A 60 6.44 22.62 23.76
N ASP A 61 6.11 21.91 22.67
CA ASP A 61 5.43 22.48 21.51
C ASP A 61 3.98 22.92 21.83
N GLN A 62 3.21 22.09 22.53
CA GLN A 62 1.81 22.40 22.85
C GLN A 62 1.67 23.58 23.83
N ASN A 63 2.65 23.78 24.72
CA ASN A 63 2.68 24.91 25.64
C ASN A 63 3.52 26.08 25.12
N TRP A 64 4.00 26.02 23.87
CA TRP A 64 4.98 26.96 23.34
C TRP A 64 4.54 28.42 23.45
N TYR A 65 3.27 28.73 23.16
CA TYR A 65 2.75 30.09 23.22
C TYR A 65 2.80 30.69 24.63
N GLN A 66 2.52 29.89 25.66
CA GLN A 66 2.59 30.34 27.05
C GLN A 66 4.05 30.52 27.50
N ILE A 67 4.94 29.63 27.02
CA ILE A 67 6.38 29.66 27.30
C ILE A 67 7.04 30.87 26.62
N SER A 68 6.74 31.11 25.34
CA SER A 68 7.34 32.18 24.54
C SER A 68 6.97 33.57 25.06
N ASN A 69 5.72 33.76 25.49
CA ASN A 69 5.25 35.03 26.04
C ASN A 69 5.95 35.41 27.35
N LYS A 70 6.35 34.42 28.15
CA LYS A 70 7.03 34.66 29.44
C LYS A 70 8.54 34.85 29.30
N LEU A 71 9.16 34.20 28.32
CA LEU A 71 10.61 34.17 28.14
C LEU A 71 11.12 35.04 26.99
N GLY A 72 10.24 35.66 26.21
CA GLY A 72 10.62 36.52 25.09
C GLY A 72 11.31 35.78 23.95
N LEU A 73 10.93 34.51 23.71
CA LEU A 73 11.53 33.67 22.68
C LEU A 73 11.07 34.10 21.26
N THR A 74 12.01 34.11 20.30
CA THR A 74 11.75 34.51 18.91
C THR A 74 11.00 33.43 18.13
N SER A 75 10.31 33.82 17.05
CA SER A 75 9.60 32.87 16.16
C SER A 75 10.51 31.82 15.53
N GLU A 76 11.80 32.12 15.35
CA GLU A 76 12.79 31.18 14.83
C GLU A 76 13.00 29.97 15.76
N SER A 77 12.89 30.16 17.08
CA SER A 77 13.10 29.07 18.04
C SER A 77 12.01 27.99 17.99
N LEU A 78 10.79 28.33 17.56
CA LEU A 78 9.73 27.37 17.28
C LEU A 78 10.07 26.45 16.10
N HIS A 79 10.80 26.96 15.10
CA HIS A 79 11.23 26.17 13.96
C HIS A 79 12.13 25.01 14.43
N PHE A 80 13.10 25.28 15.32
CA PHE A 80 13.99 24.25 15.85
C PHE A 80 13.25 23.22 16.70
N VAL A 81 12.20 23.60 17.44
CA VAL A 81 11.37 22.66 18.20
C VAL A 81 10.68 21.67 17.25
N LYS A 82 10.05 22.18 16.18
CA LYS A 82 9.37 21.34 15.18
C LYS A 82 10.34 20.47 14.41
N GLU A 83 11.47 21.03 13.99
CA GLU A 83 12.51 20.29 13.27
C GLU A 83 13.11 19.19 14.17
N MET A 84 13.28 19.43 15.46
CA MET A 84 13.73 18.42 16.43
C MET A 84 12.73 17.26 16.60
N GLN A 85 11.42 17.52 16.50
CA GLN A 85 10.40 16.45 16.46
C GLN A 85 10.55 15.60 15.20
N THR A 86 10.73 16.22 14.03
CA THR A 86 10.97 15.52 12.76
C THR A 86 12.25 14.68 12.82
N ILE A 87 13.35 15.24 13.34
CA ILE A 87 14.64 14.55 13.52
C ILE A 87 14.44 13.33 14.42
N ARG A 88 13.79 13.50 15.59
CA ARG A 88 13.53 12.37 16.49
C ARG A 88 12.74 11.26 15.81
N ASN A 89 11.69 11.60 15.07
CA ASN A 89 10.86 10.61 14.38
C ASN A 89 11.65 9.90 13.27
N ARG A 90 12.46 10.62 12.51
CA ARG A 90 13.35 10.06 11.48
C ARG A 90 14.33 9.05 12.10
N TRP A 91 15.02 9.43 13.18
CA TRP A 91 15.99 8.57 13.86
C TRP A 91 15.35 7.39 14.61
N ALA A 92 14.09 7.48 15.02
CA ALA A 92 13.35 6.35 15.58
C ALA A 92 13.01 5.27 14.54
N HIS A 93 13.06 5.60 13.24
CA HIS A 93 12.79 4.70 12.11
C HIS A 93 14.02 4.47 11.22
N ALA A 94 15.23 4.66 11.75
CA ALA A 94 16.46 4.46 11.00
C ALA A 94 16.56 3.03 10.44
N THR A 95 16.79 2.91 9.13
CA THR A 95 17.03 1.63 8.45
C THR A 95 18.48 1.18 8.68
N ALA A 96 18.78 -0.09 8.38
CA ALA A 96 20.13 -0.65 8.56
C ALA A 96 21.23 0.04 7.70
N GLU A 97 20.84 0.81 6.68
CA GLU A 97 21.75 1.52 5.77
C GLU A 97 22.23 2.89 6.33
N GLY A 98 21.66 3.38 7.43
CA GLY A 98 22.03 4.67 8.03
C GLY A 98 21.54 5.89 7.24
N PHE A 99 21.91 7.10 7.68
CA PHE A 99 21.55 8.37 7.01
C PHE A 99 22.76 8.95 6.24
N PRO A 100 22.53 9.69 5.13
CA PRO A 100 23.58 10.47 4.46
C PRO A 100 24.30 11.41 5.43
N LEU A 101 25.60 11.62 5.25
CA LEU A 101 26.41 12.46 6.15
C LEU A 101 25.90 13.92 6.21
N ASP A 102 25.43 14.47 5.08
CA ASP A 102 24.83 15.80 5.00
C ASP A 102 23.58 15.94 5.91
N ASP A 103 22.72 14.91 5.91
CA ASP A 103 21.51 14.89 6.75
C ASP A 103 21.87 14.79 8.23
N VAL A 104 22.87 13.95 8.57
CA VAL A 104 23.37 13.84 9.96
C VAL A 104 23.96 15.17 10.42
N TYR A 105 24.70 15.87 9.56
CA TYR A 105 25.25 17.18 9.88
C TYR A 105 24.15 18.21 10.14
N ARG A 106 23.14 18.26 9.27
CA ARG A 106 21.98 19.16 9.45
C ARG A 106 21.23 18.85 10.74
N ASP A 107 21.00 17.57 11.03
CA ASP A 107 20.30 17.14 12.23
C ASP A 107 21.09 17.54 13.51
N LEU A 108 22.42 17.43 13.49
CA LEU A 108 23.28 17.88 14.58
C LEU A 108 23.31 19.42 14.73
N ASP A 109 23.24 20.17 13.63
CA ASP A 109 23.17 21.63 13.67
C ASP A 109 21.86 22.10 14.32
N THR A 110 20.74 21.52 13.91
CA THR A 110 19.43 21.79 14.53
C THR A 110 19.43 21.39 16.00
N LEU A 111 20.03 20.25 16.34
CA LEU A 111 20.16 19.80 17.73
C LEU A 111 21.01 20.77 18.58
N GLN A 112 22.09 21.33 18.03
CA GLN A 112 22.91 22.33 18.71
C GLN A 112 22.13 23.62 18.97
N ARG A 113 21.39 24.13 17.97
CA ARG A 113 20.57 25.34 18.10
C ARG A 113 19.43 25.12 19.10
N PHE A 114 18.79 23.96 19.05
CA PHE A 114 17.75 23.57 20.01
C PHE A 114 18.30 23.47 21.44
N ALA A 115 19.48 22.85 21.62
CA ALA A 115 20.15 22.76 22.92
C ALA A 115 20.45 24.15 23.53
N ALA A 116 20.84 25.12 22.70
CA ALA A 116 21.04 26.50 23.14
C ALA A 116 19.72 27.19 23.55
N VAL A 117 18.61 26.94 22.84
CA VAL A 117 17.29 27.49 23.17
C VAL A 117 16.78 26.99 24.52
N ILE A 118 17.00 25.71 24.85
CA ILE A 118 16.57 25.12 26.13
C ILE A 118 17.56 25.36 27.28
N GLY A 119 18.68 26.06 27.03
CA GLY A 119 19.71 26.32 28.03
C GLY A 119 20.37 25.04 28.57
N ALA A 120 20.64 24.06 27.70
CA ALA A 120 21.30 22.81 28.05
C ALA A 120 22.76 23.04 28.50
N ASP A 121 23.34 22.06 29.21
CA ASP A 121 24.70 22.15 29.75
C ASP A 121 25.75 22.48 28.68
N ASP A 122 26.66 23.41 28.98
CA ASP A 122 27.72 23.86 28.08
C ASP A 122 28.63 22.70 27.62
N THR A 123 28.78 21.66 28.45
CA THR A 123 29.51 20.44 28.12
C THR A 123 28.84 19.66 26.98
N PHE A 124 27.52 19.55 26.99
CA PHE A 124 26.75 18.88 25.95
C PHE A 124 26.79 19.65 24.62
N ILE A 125 26.69 20.98 24.68
CA ILE A 125 26.81 21.83 23.48
C ILE A 125 28.19 21.68 22.83
N GLN A 126 29.26 21.56 23.63
CA GLN A 126 30.61 21.31 23.14
C GLN A 126 30.79 19.90 22.55
N GLU A 127 30.17 18.86 23.13
CA GLU A 127 30.17 17.51 22.54
C GLU A 127 29.48 17.46 21.17
N VAL A 128 28.37 18.19 21.00
CA VAL A 128 27.67 18.28 19.72
C VAL A 128 28.54 19.04 18.69
N ARG A 129 29.22 20.11 19.12
CA ARG A 129 30.18 20.84 18.26
C ARG A 129 31.36 19.99 17.84
N SER A 130 31.94 19.19 18.73
CA SER A 130 33.07 18.32 18.40
C SER A 130 32.65 17.20 17.44
N SER A 131 31.45 16.64 17.63
CA SER A 131 30.86 15.65 16.70
C SER A 131 30.62 16.24 15.31
N LYS A 132 30.11 17.47 15.24
CA LYS A 132 29.92 18.22 13.98
C LYS A 132 31.26 18.51 13.28
N ALA A 133 32.29 18.91 14.02
CA ALA A 133 33.63 19.14 13.49
C ALA A 133 34.27 17.85 12.97
N ALA A 134 34.04 16.72 13.63
CA ALA A 134 34.52 15.41 13.19
C ALA A 134 33.88 14.95 11.87
N ILE A 135 32.60 15.25 11.64
CA ILE A 135 31.91 14.94 10.38
C ILE A 135 32.43 15.83 9.24
N LEU A 136 32.59 17.13 9.48
CA LEU A 136 33.22 18.05 8.52
C LEU A 136 34.65 17.62 8.15
N ALA A 137 35.44 17.17 9.13
CA ALA A 137 36.79 16.66 8.87
C ALA A 137 36.74 15.41 7.97
N LYS A 138 35.80 14.48 8.22
CA LYS A 138 35.58 13.31 7.36
C LYS A 138 35.13 13.70 5.95
N GLU A 139 34.24 14.67 5.80
CA GLU A 139 33.83 15.18 4.48
C GLU A 139 34.99 15.83 3.73
N THR A 140 35.85 16.57 4.43
CA THR A 140 37.03 17.22 3.83
C THR A 140 38.06 16.17 3.37
N GLU A 141 38.19 15.06 4.11
CA GLU A 141 38.99 13.88 3.72
C GLU A 141 38.34 13.10 2.56
N LEU A 142 37.01 13.03 2.49
CA LEU A 142 36.25 12.39 1.40
C LEU A 142 36.32 13.23 0.12
N SER A 143 36.29 14.57 0.21
CA SER A 143 36.42 15.47 -0.94
C SER A 143 37.84 15.53 -1.49
N THR A 144 38.87 15.39 -0.64
CA THR A 144 40.27 15.24 -1.10
C THR A 144 40.56 13.86 -1.70
N LYS A 145 39.79 12.83 -1.33
CA LYS A 145 39.80 11.50 -1.98
C LYS A 145 38.85 11.38 -3.18
N GLY A 146 38.11 12.44 -3.53
CA GLY A 146 37.18 12.49 -4.67
C GLY A 146 37.82 12.43 -6.06
N ALA A 147 39.16 12.40 -6.13
CA ALA A 147 39.91 12.08 -7.33
C ALA A 147 40.83 10.89 -7.06
N ILE A 148 40.28 9.69 -6.93
CA ILE A 148 40.85 8.39 -7.36
C ILE A 148 39.78 7.33 -7.05
N ILE A 149 39.23 6.74 -8.10
CA ILE A 149 38.28 5.63 -8.03
C ILE A 149 39.05 4.34 -7.73
N THR A 150 38.75 3.65 -6.62
CA THR A 150 38.76 2.16 -6.51
C THR A 150 38.20 1.68 -5.15
N PRO A 151 37.71 0.42 -5.06
CA PRO A 151 36.61 0.03 -4.18
C PRO A 151 37.00 -0.42 -2.75
N LYS A 152 35.95 -0.45 -1.92
CA LYS A 152 35.86 -0.78 -0.49
C LYS A 152 36.70 -1.98 -0.04
N LEU A 153 37.47 -1.78 1.05
CA LEU A 153 37.92 -2.85 1.94
C LEU A 153 36.90 -3.10 3.06
N SER A 154 36.69 -4.38 3.30
CA SER A 154 36.00 -5.01 4.41
C SER A 154 36.74 -4.82 5.74
N GLN A 155 35.92 -4.61 6.76
CA GLN A 155 36.06 -4.82 8.21
C GLN A 155 37.44 -5.24 8.76
N THR A 156 37.97 -4.37 9.62
CA THR A 156 39.02 -4.65 10.61
C THR A 156 38.51 -5.53 11.76
N THR A 157 39.10 -6.72 11.92
CA THR A 157 39.20 -7.42 13.20
C THR A 157 40.55 -7.13 13.85
N ASN A 158 40.52 -6.86 15.16
CA ASN A 158 41.68 -6.63 16.01
C ASN A 158 42.61 -7.86 16.09
N GLY A 159 43.92 -7.62 16.22
CA GLY A 159 44.87 -8.55 16.85
C GLY A 159 46.17 -8.74 16.08
N ASN A 160 47.30 -8.36 16.70
CA ASN A 160 48.68 -8.61 16.26
C ASN A 160 48.87 -9.91 15.47
N CYS A 161 49.33 -9.80 14.21
CA CYS A 161 50.09 -10.83 13.52
C CYS A 161 50.92 -10.19 12.39
N ALA A 162 52.13 -10.71 12.15
CA ALA A 162 53.12 -10.16 11.23
C ALA A 162 52.54 -9.87 9.83
N GLU A 163 52.84 -8.70 9.25
CA GLU A 163 52.21 -8.25 8.01
C GLU A 163 52.49 -9.15 6.80
N PHE A 164 53.65 -9.82 6.72
CA PHE A 164 53.95 -10.91 5.78
C PHE A 164 55.07 -11.80 6.33
N GLU A 165 55.04 -13.11 6.07
CA GLU A 165 56.05 -14.06 6.55
C GLU A 165 57.10 -14.41 5.46
N PRO A 166 58.37 -14.68 5.83
CA PRO A 166 59.37 -15.21 4.90
C PRO A 166 58.89 -16.53 4.26
N GLY A 167 58.81 -16.56 2.93
CA GLY A 167 58.29 -17.67 2.12
C GLY A 167 56.93 -17.40 1.47
N GLN A 168 56.21 -16.38 1.91
CA GLN A 168 54.88 -16.03 1.37
C GLN A 168 55.00 -15.42 -0.04
N ILE A 169 54.14 -15.84 -0.97
CA ILE A 169 54.04 -15.24 -2.31
C ILE A 169 53.20 -13.96 -2.23
N VAL A 170 53.78 -12.87 -2.72
CA VAL A 170 53.17 -11.54 -2.71
C VAL A 170 53.23 -10.93 -4.12
N CYS A 171 52.26 -10.08 -4.43
CA CYS A 171 52.20 -9.30 -5.66
C CYS A 171 52.28 -7.79 -5.35
N VAL A 172 52.82 -7.02 -6.30
CA VAL A 172 52.92 -5.56 -6.17
C VAL A 172 51.58 -4.92 -6.54
N LYS A 173 50.98 -4.13 -5.66
CA LYS A 173 49.65 -3.50 -5.88
C LYS A 173 49.56 -2.66 -7.15
N SER A 174 50.65 -1.99 -7.54
CA SER A 174 50.68 -1.15 -8.74
C SER A 174 50.76 -1.94 -10.05
N ASN A 175 51.24 -3.19 -10.01
CA ASN A 175 51.29 -4.07 -11.17
C ASN A 175 51.20 -5.55 -10.76
N PRO A 176 50.00 -6.17 -10.86
CA PRO A 176 49.76 -7.55 -10.43
C PRO A 176 50.54 -8.63 -11.19
N THR A 177 51.23 -8.28 -12.28
CA THR A 177 52.07 -9.22 -13.05
C THR A 177 53.44 -9.46 -12.41
N ILE A 178 53.87 -8.60 -11.50
CA ILE A 178 55.14 -8.73 -10.78
C ILE A 178 54.88 -9.53 -9.51
N ARG A 179 55.29 -10.80 -9.53
CA ARG A 179 55.09 -11.78 -8.44
C ARG A 179 56.43 -12.20 -7.86
N GLY A 180 56.47 -12.41 -6.55
CA GLY A 180 57.67 -12.89 -5.89
C GLY A 180 57.44 -13.39 -4.47
N ALA A 181 58.43 -14.12 -3.95
CA ALA A 181 58.38 -14.65 -2.59
C ALA A 181 59.11 -13.73 -1.62
N VAL A 182 58.54 -13.49 -0.44
CA VAL A 182 59.19 -12.72 0.64
C VAL A 182 60.38 -13.51 1.17
N ILE A 183 61.58 -12.93 1.16
CA ILE A 183 62.81 -13.56 1.66
C ILE A 183 63.09 -13.13 3.10
N SER A 184 62.97 -11.84 3.40
CA SER A 184 63.25 -11.30 4.73
C SER A 184 62.51 -9.99 5.00
N VAL A 185 62.25 -9.75 6.28
CA VAL A 185 61.57 -8.55 6.80
C VAL A 185 62.62 -7.59 7.36
N LEU A 186 62.58 -6.34 6.90
CA LEU A 186 63.40 -5.24 7.38
C LEU A 186 62.51 -4.25 8.15
N PRO A 187 62.53 -4.27 9.50
CA PRO A 187 61.69 -3.38 10.30
C PRO A 187 62.14 -1.93 10.15
N GLY A 188 61.19 -1.02 9.90
CA GLY A 188 61.43 0.41 9.71
C GLY A 188 60.22 1.24 10.17
N LYS A 189 60.46 2.51 10.53
CA LYS A 189 59.38 3.48 10.78
C LYS A 189 59.37 4.49 9.63
N PRO A 190 58.22 4.82 9.01
CA PRO A 190 56.85 4.56 9.47
C PRO A 190 56.25 3.19 9.12
N GLU A 191 56.86 2.40 8.22
CA GLU A 191 56.36 1.06 7.84
C GLU A 191 57.51 0.06 7.59
N ASN A 192 57.20 -1.24 7.70
CA ASN A 192 58.13 -2.32 7.43
C ASN A 192 58.46 -2.42 5.94
N ARG A 193 59.70 -2.82 5.62
CA ARG A 193 60.13 -3.13 4.25
C ARG A 193 60.36 -4.63 4.10
N PHE A 194 60.01 -5.19 2.95
CA PHE A 194 60.14 -6.61 2.66
C PHE A 194 61.06 -6.80 1.45
N LYS A 195 62.04 -7.69 1.58
CA LYS A 195 62.83 -8.16 0.43
C LYS A 195 62.06 -9.26 -0.26
N VAL A 196 61.65 -9.04 -1.50
CA VAL A 196 60.88 -9.98 -2.32
C VAL A 196 61.76 -10.45 -3.49
N PHE A 197 61.80 -11.75 -3.73
CA PHE A 197 62.48 -12.35 -4.87
C PHE A 197 61.57 -12.34 -6.10
N VAL A 198 61.92 -11.56 -7.12
CA VAL A 198 61.12 -11.37 -8.34
C VAL A 198 62.03 -11.62 -9.55
N ASN A 199 61.66 -12.55 -10.43
CA ASN A 199 62.33 -12.80 -11.72
C ASN A 199 63.87 -12.95 -11.66
N GLY A 200 64.40 -13.59 -10.61
CA GLY A 200 65.85 -13.83 -10.48
C GLY A 200 66.62 -12.78 -9.67
N GLU A 201 65.98 -11.67 -9.28
CA GLU A 201 66.60 -10.60 -8.50
C GLU A 201 65.84 -10.33 -7.19
N THR A 202 66.55 -9.83 -6.17
CA THR A 202 65.93 -9.44 -4.90
C THR A 202 65.64 -7.94 -4.88
N GLN A 203 64.37 -7.57 -4.82
CA GLN A 203 63.93 -6.18 -4.75
C GLN A 203 63.27 -5.89 -3.40
N THR A 204 63.39 -4.66 -2.91
CA THR A 204 62.83 -4.26 -1.60
C THR A 204 61.58 -3.42 -1.81
N TYR A 205 60.46 -3.84 -1.23
CA TYR A 205 59.18 -3.17 -1.31
C TYR A 205 58.71 -2.73 0.09
N TYR A 206 57.91 -1.67 0.14
CA TYR A 206 57.23 -1.28 1.37
C TYR A 206 56.00 -2.16 1.62
N ALA A 207 55.62 -2.35 2.89
CA ALA A 207 54.41 -3.09 3.27
C ALA A 207 53.17 -2.62 2.50
N SER A 208 53.00 -1.30 2.36
CA SER A 208 51.89 -0.70 1.62
C SER A 208 51.83 -1.09 0.14
N GLN A 209 52.98 -1.43 -0.47
CA GLN A 209 53.11 -1.75 -1.91
C GLN A 209 52.84 -3.22 -2.23
N LEU A 210 52.79 -4.09 -1.23
CA LEU A 210 52.60 -5.52 -1.38
C LEU A 210 51.17 -5.93 -1.01
N GLN A 211 50.67 -6.96 -1.67
CA GLN A 211 49.44 -7.66 -1.35
C GLN A 211 49.74 -9.16 -1.37
N ALA A 212 49.20 -9.91 -0.39
CA ALA A 212 49.24 -11.36 -0.44
C ALA A 212 48.47 -11.84 -1.67
N GLU A 213 48.97 -12.83 -2.40
CA GLU A 213 48.16 -13.48 -3.43
C GLU A 213 46.95 -14.11 -2.73
N ASP A 214 45.75 -13.59 -2.99
CA ASP A 214 44.52 -14.26 -2.63
C ASP A 214 44.58 -15.62 -3.33
N VAL A 215 44.90 -16.67 -2.58
CA VAL A 215 44.69 -18.04 -3.03
C VAL A 215 43.23 -18.07 -3.47
N PRO A 216 42.91 -18.37 -4.74
CA PRO A 216 41.52 -18.55 -5.09
C PRO A 216 41.01 -19.64 -4.16
N ASP A 217 40.06 -19.31 -3.29
CA ASP A 217 39.32 -20.25 -2.46
C ASP A 217 38.61 -21.25 -3.39
N ASN A 218 39.38 -22.22 -3.85
CA ASN A 218 38.95 -23.46 -4.46
C ASN A 218 38.92 -24.54 -3.38
N GLU A 219 38.83 -24.18 -2.10
CA GLU A 219 38.22 -25.06 -1.13
C GLU A 219 36.73 -25.11 -1.44
N ALA A 220 36.36 -25.93 -2.41
CA ALA A 220 34.99 -26.42 -2.51
C ALA A 220 34.72 -27.15 -1.19
N GLU A 221 34.10 -26.47 -0.23
CA GLU A 221 33.66 -27.09 1.02
C GLU A 221 32.68 -28.21 0.67
N PHE A 222 33.08 -29.45 0.95
CA PHE A 222 32.26 -30.62 0.72
C PHE A 222 31.27 -30.77 1.87
N PHE A 223 30.03 -30.31 1.65
CA PHE A 223 28.94 -30.50 2.59
C PHE A 223 28.29 -31.88 2.40
N PRO A 224 27.88 -32.55 3.49
CA PRO A 224 26.93 -33.66 3.41
C PRO A 224 25.68 -33.26 2.62
N CYS A 225 25.14 -34.17 1.82
CA CYS A 225 23.95 -33.93 0.98
C CYS A 225 22.77 -33.35 1.78
N GLU A 226 22.59 -33.78 3.03
CA GLU A 226 21.58 -33.23 3.93
C GLU A 226 21.81 -31.75 4.28
N GLN A 227 23.04 -31.36 4.57
CA GLN A 227 23.39 -29.96 4.86
C GLN A 227 23.25 -29.09 3.62
N PHE A 228 23.63 -29.61 2.45
CA PHE A 228 23.41 -28.93 1.18
C PHE A 228 21.91 -28.72 0.88
N HIS A 229 21.08 -29.75 1.07
CA HIS A 229 19.62 -29.62 0.92
C HIS A 229 19.02 -28.65 1.95
N ALA A 230 19.47 -28.70 3.20
CA ALA A 230 19.03 -27.76 4.23
C ALA A 230 19.42 -26.31 3.87
N TYR A 231 20.64 -26.11 3.36
CA TYR A 231 21.11 -24.81 2.90
C TYR A 231 20.33 -24.30 1.69
N LEU A 232 20.09 -25.13 0.68
CA LEU A 232 19.24 -24.78 -0.47
C LEU A 232 17.81 -24.44 -0.04
N THR A 233 17.24 -25.22 0.87
CA THR A 233 15.89 -24.96 1.42
C THR A 233 15.88 -23.64 2.19
N ALA A 234 16.89 -23.39 3.02
CA ALA A 234 17.04 -22.13 3.75
C ALA A 234 17.18 -20.95 2.78
N LEU A 235 17.93 -21.09 1.69
CA LEU A 235 18.01 -20.07 0.64
C LEU A 235 16.66 -19.83 -0.04
N GLN A 236 15.90 -20.88 -0.36
CA GLN A 236 14.56 -20.74 -0.96
C GLN A 236 13.54 -20.09 -0.01
N ILE A 237 13.69 -20.29 1.29
CA ILE A 237 12.86 -19.62 2.32
C ILE A 237 13.29 -18.15 2.47
N ARG A 238 14.59 -17.87 2.50
CA ARG A 238 15.14 -16.51 2.66
C ARG A 238 14.95 -15.64 1.41
N TYR A 239 15.02 -16.24 0.23
CA TYR A 239 14.92 -15.57 -1.07
C TYR A 239 13.78 -16.17 -1.88
N PRO A 240 12.52 -15.80 -1.55
CA PRO A 240 11.36 -16.43 -2.15
C PRO A 240 11.25 -16.17 -3.65
N GLY A 241 11.35 -17.24 -4.44
CA GLY A 241 11.23 -17.19 -5.90
C GLY A 241 9.80 -16.90 -6.38
N LEU A 242 9.66 -16.47 -7.64
CA LEU A 242 8.35 -16.26 -8.29
C LEU A 242 7.66 -17.58 -8.69
N SER A 243 8.40 -18.69 -8.70
CA SER A 243 7.94 -20.04 -9.06
C SER A 243 7.24 -20.78 -7.93
N THR A 244 7.42 -20.33 -6.68
CA THR A 244 6.91 -21.01 -5.48
C THR A 244 5.82 -20.16 -4.84
N LEU A 245 4.68 -20.76 -4.50
CA LEU A 245 3.59 -20.13 -3.76
C LEU A 245 3.70 -20.45 -2.28
N TYR A 246 3.80 -19.44 -1.42
CA TYR A 246 3.96 -19.59 0.03
C TYR A 246 2.62 -19.58 0.77
N SER A 247 1.59 -19.00 0.14
CA SER A 247 0.21 -19.02 0.61
C SER A 247 -0.45 -20.40 0.54
N LEU A 248 0.15 -21.34 -0.19
CA LEU A 248 -0.37 -22.71 -0.34
C LEU A 248 -0.31 -23.44 1.01
N ASN A 249 -1.46 -23.91 1.51
CA ASN A 249 -1.64 -24.51 2.83
C ASN A 249 -1.33 -23.61 4.05
N ALA A 250 -1.09 -22.31 3.84
CA ALA A 250 -0.81 -21.37 4.93
C ALA A 250 -2.08 -20.80 5.62
N ALA A 251 -3.25 -21.13 5.08
CA ALA A 251 -4.55 -20.65 5.56
C ALA A 251 -5.49 -21.81 5.84
N ARG A 252 -6.45 -21.60 6.75
CA ARG A 252 -7.48 -22.61 7.10
C ARG A 252 -8.59 -22.63 6.05
N VAL A 253 -8.20 -22.90 4.80
CA VAL A 253 -9.06 -22.90 3.62
C VAL A 253 -8.73 -24.11 2.76
N ASP A 254 -9.75 -24.69 2.12
CA ASP A 254 -9.54 -25.78 1.18
C ASP A 254 -8.79 -25.29 -0.06
N PHE A 255 -7.87 -26.10 -0.57
CA PHE A 255 -7.13 -25.77 -1.77
C PHE A 255 -8.03 -25.87 -3.00
N ILE A 256 -8.34 -24.72 -3.61
CA ILE A 256 -9.11 -24.63 -4.83
C ILE A 256 -8.24 -23.97 -5.92
N PRO A 257 -7.79 -24.71 -6.96
CA PRO A 257 -6.76 -24.24 -7.89
C PRO A 257 -7.00 -22.88 -8.55
N TYR A 258 -8.24 -22.58 -8.95
CA TYR A 258 -8.54 -21.31 -9.63
C TYR A 258 -8.34 -20.09 -8.73
N GLN A 259 -8.49 -20.24 -7.40
CA GLN A 259 -8.33 -19.14 -6.43
C GLN A 259 -6.87 -18.67 -6.30
N PHE A 260 -5.92 -19.48 -6.78
CA PHE A 260 -4.50 -19.12 -6.84
C PHE A 260 -4.11 -18.39 -8.14
N ARG A 261 -4.99 -18.36 -9.16
CA ARG A 261 -4.74 -17.60 -10.39
C ARG A 261 -4.58 -16.09 -10.12
N PRO A 262 -5.45 -15.41 -9.34
CA PRO A 262 -5.23 -14.03 -8.93
C PRO A 262 -3.90 -13.84 -8.19
N VAL A 263 -3.55 -14.76 -7.29
CA VAL A 263 -2.30 -14.71 -6.50
C VAL A 263 -1.08 -14.72 -7.41
N LEU A 264 -1.03 -15.65 -8.37
CA LEU A 264 0.06 -15.73 -9.34
C LEU A 264 0.13 -14.49 -10.25
N ARG A 265 -1.01 -13.97 -10.71
CA ARG A 265 -1.06 -12.73 -11.50
C ARG A 265 -0.55 -11.54 -10.69
N PHE A 266 -0.94 -11.47 -9.43
CA PHE A 266 -0.55 -10.39 -8.52
C PHE A 266 0.97 -10.33 -8.30
N ILE A 267 1.61 -11.47 -8.02
CA ILE A 267 3.06 -11.57 -7.80
C ILE A 267 3.86 -11.27 -9.07
N LYS A 268 3.34 -11.69 -10.24
CA LYS A 268 4.00 -11.50 -11.54
C LYS A 268 3.80 -10.09 -12.12
N SER A 269 2.88 -9.31 -11.56
CA SER A 269 2.58 -7.97 -12.04
C SER A 269 3.75 -7.02 -11.73
N ASP A 270 3.99 -6.08 -12.64
CA ASP A 270 5.01 -5.02 -12.49
C ASP A 270 4.75 -4.14 -11.27
N ARG A 271 3.47 -3.89 -10.99
CA ARG A 271 2.98 -3.24 -9.78
C ARG A 271 1.93 -4.12 -9.11
N PRO A 272 1.94 -4.26 -7.77
CA PRO A 272 1.03 -5.12 -7.02
C PRO A 272 -0.39 -4.51 -6.95
N ARG A 273 -1.02 -4.37 -8.11
CA ARG A 273 -2.34 -3.76 -8.28
C ARG A 273 -3.21 -4.61 -9.19
N LEU A 274 -4.32 -5.14 -8.67
CA LEU A 274 -5.14 -6.12 -9.38
C LEU A 274 -6.65 -5.89 -9.16
N LEU A 275 -7.41 -6.01 -10.24
CA LEU A 275 -8.86 -6.08 -10.24
C LEU A 275 -9.33 -7.54 -10.35
N ILE A 276 -9.93 -8.05 -9.28
CA ILE A 276 -10.56 -9.37 -9.24
C ILE A 276 -12.05 -9.21 -9.57
N ALA A 277 -12.37 -9.61 -10.80
CA ALA A 277 -13.65 -9.45 -11.49
C ALA A 277 -14.49 -10.74 -11.49
N ASP A 278 -14.26 -11.62 -10.52
CA ASP A 278 -14.78 -12.98 -10.48
C ASP A 278 -16.28 -13.02 -10.17
N GLY A 279 -16.95 -14.08 -10.61
CA GLY A 279 -18.38 -14.28 -10.36
C GLY A 279 -18.75 -14.18 -8.87
N VAL A 280 -20.01 -13.86 -8.57
CA VAL A 280 -20.52 -13.89 -7.19
C VAL A 280 -20.26 -15.29 -6.60
N GLY A 281 -19.81 -15.41 -5.35
CA GLY A 281 -19.60 -16.70 -4.69
C GLY A 281 -18.46 -17.58 -5.23
N VAL A 282 -17.58 -17.06 -6.11
CA VAL A 282 -16.35 -17.74 -6.54
C VAL A 282 -15.28 -17.75 -5.43
N GLY A 283 -15.36 -16.81 -4.48
CA GLY A 283 -14.43 -16.73 -3.36
C GLY A 283 -13.51 -15.51 -3.37
N LYS A 284 -13.89 -14.40 -4.00
CA LYS A 284 -13.11 -13.14 -4.02
C LYS A 284 -12.50 -12.72 -2.68
N THR A 285 -13.23 -12.88 -1.58
CA THR A 285 -12.73 -12.57 -0.22
C THR A 285 -11.62 -13.54 0.21
N ILE A 286 -11.74 -14.82 -0.14
CA ILE A 286 -10.70 -15.84 0.09
C ILE A 286 -9.47 -15.55 -0.77
N GLU A 287 -9.66 -15.21 -2.04
CA GLU A 287 -8.58 -14.82 -2.96
C GLU A 287 -7.80 -13.61 -2.44
N ALA A 288 -8.49 -12.59 -1.92
CA ALA A 288 -7.85 -11.45 -1.28
C ALA A 288 -7.04 -11.85 -0.03
N GLY A 289 -7.56 -12.78 0.79
CA GLY A 289 -6.84 -13.33 1.94
C GLY A 289 -5.60 -14.14 1.54
N LEU A 290 -5.68 -14.92 0.45
CA LEU A 290 -4.53 -15.64 -0.11
C LEU A 290 -3.45 -14.67 -0.60
N ILE A 291 -3.84 -13.59 -1.30
CA ILE A 291 -2.89 -12.55 -1.72
C ILE A 291 -2.24 -11.88 -0.50
N LEU A 292 -3.01 -11.55 0.54
CA LEU A 292 -2.46 -10.98 1.76
C LEU A 292 -1.42 -11.91 2.40
N ARG A 293 -1.73 -13.21 2.55
CA ARG A 293 -0.80 -14.19 3.11
C ARG A 293 0.45 -14.37 2.26
N GLU A 294 0.30 -14.40 0.95
CA GLU A 294 1.43 -14.45 0.03
C GLU A 294 2.32 -13.21 0.15
N LEU A 295 1.74 -12.01 0.27
CA LEU A 295 2.50 -10.79 0.45
C LEU A 295 3.22 -10.77 1.79
N GLN A 296 2.59 -11.23 2.87
CA GLN A 296 3.22 -11.36 4.19
C GLN A 296 4.40 -12.33 4.20
N ALA A 297 4.35 -13.39 3.40
CA ALA A 297 5.47 -14.32 3.26
C ALA A 297 6.66 -13.72 2.49
N ARG A 298 6.41 -12.71 1.64
CA ARG A 298 7.43 -12.08 0.78
C ARG A 298 7.93 -10.74 1.27
N ARG A 299 7.13 -10.02 2.05
CA ARG A 299 7.35 -8.64 2.49
C ARG A 299 6.79 -8.45 3.90
N ASP A 300 7.38 -7.52 4.63
CA ASP A 300 6.86 -7.13 5.95
C ASP A 300 5.64 -6.20 5.79
N ILE A 301 4.48 -6.79 5.50
CA ILE A 301 3.20 -6.07 5.46
C ILE A 301 2.75 -5.83 6.89
N ARG A 302 2.60 -4.56 7.30
CA ARG A 302 2.15 -4.17 8.65
C ARG A 302 0.76 -3.55 8.62
N SER A 303 0.47 -2.75 7.61
CA SER A 303 -0.74 -1.93 7.50
C SER A 303 -1.63 -2.39 6.33
N VAL A 304 -2.89 -2.71 6.64
CA VAL A 304 -3.89 -3.15 5.67
C VAL A 304 -5.21 -2.45 5.92
N LEU A 305 -5.73 -1.79 4.87
CA LEU A 305 -7.02 -1.12 4.87
C LEU A 305 -7.99 -1.87 3.96
N ILE A 306 -9.13 -2.28 4.51
CA ILE A 306 -10.23 -2.88 3.75
C ILE A 306 -11.37 -1.87 3.69
N ILE A 307 -11.82 -1.53 2.49
CA ILE A 307 -12.95 -0.63 2.24
C ILE A 307 -14.09 -1.47 1.68
N CYS A 308 -15.27 -1.45 2.33
CA CYS A 308 -16.39 -2.30 1.90
C CYS A 308 -17.77 -1.68 2.18
N PRO A 309 -18.87 -2.23 1.62
CA PRO A 309 -20.22 -1.76 1.94
C PRO A 309 -20.59 -1.98 3.41
N ARG A 310 -21.40 -1.07 3.97
CA ARG A 310 -21.84 -1.12 5.38
C ARG A 310 -22.51 -2.45 5.78
N PRO A 311 -23.32 -3.12 4.94
CA PRO A 311 -23.88 -4.44 5.27
C PRO A 311 -22.81 -5.50 5.60
N LEU A 312 -21.67 -5.49 4.89
CA LEU A 312 -20.59 -6.46 5.13
C LEU A 312 -19.86 -6.18 6.46
N VAL A 313 -19.83 -4.91 6.87
CA VAL A 313 -19.33 -4.47 8.18
C VAL A 313 -20.30 -4.90 9.29
N THR A 314 -21.61 -4.71 9.11
CA THR A 314 -22.61 -5.11 10.12
C THR A 314 -22.64 -6.61 10.34
N GLU A 315 -22.49 -7.41 9.29
CA GLU A 315 -22.42 -8.87 9.35
C GLU A 315 -21.05 -9.40 9.83
N ARG A 316 -20.05 -8.51 10.02
CA ARG A 316 -18.67 -8.86 10.36
C ARG A 316 -18.04 -9.87 9.40
N LYS A 317 -18.46 -9.84 8.13
CA LYS A 317 -18.03 -10.81 7.10
C LYS A 317 -16.51 -10.81 6.96
N TRP A 318 -15.91 -9.64 6.73
CA TRP A 318 -14.46 -9.51 6.55
C TRP A 318 -13.67 -9.92 7.80
N MET A 319 -14.11 -9.55 9.01
CA MET A 319 -13.45 -10.01 10.25
C MET A 319 -13.47 -11.54 10.38
N ASN A 320 -14.59 -12.18 10.07
CA ASN A 320 -14.72 -13.63 10.19
C ASN A 320 -13.89 -14.37 9.13
N GLU A 321 -13.86 -13.86 7.90
CA GLU A 321 -13.03 -14.43 6.83
C GLU A 321 -11.54 -14.25 7.12
N MET A 322 -11.09 -13.05 7.52
CA MET A 322 -9.69 -12.79 7.84
C MET A 322 -9.16 -13.62 9.02
N LYS A 323 -10.03 -14.02 9.97
CA LYS A 323 -9.64 -14.97 11.02
C LYS A 323 -9.21 -16.34 10.48
N ARG A 324 -9.74 -16.80 9.34
CA ARG A 324 -9.30 -18.05 8.69
C ARG A 324 -7.86 -17.98 8.19
N PHE A 325 -7.41 -16.76 7.91
CA PHE A 325 -6.04 -16.42 7.59
C PHE A 325 -5.25 -15.97 8.82
N GLU A 326 -5.73 -16.21 10.05
CA GLU A 326 -5.05 -15.80 11.29
C GLU A 326 -4.79 -14.29 11.41
N GLU A 327 -5.58 -13.49 10.69
CA GLU A 327 -5.53 -12.03 10.70
C GLU A 327 -6.61 -11.44 11.60
N ARG A 328 -6.26 -10.38 12.34
CA ARG A 328 -7.19 -9.66 13.22
C ARG A 328 -7.39 -8.25 12.71
N PHE A 329 -8.57 -8.00 12.14
CA PHE A 329 -8.98 -6.67 11.69
C PHE A 329 -9.92 -6.02 12.70
N THR A 330 -9.84 -4.69 12.82
CA THR A 330 -10.75 -3.88 13.63
C THR A 330 -11.63 -3.02 12.71
N HIS A 331 -12.90 -2.86 13.09
CA HIS A 331 -13.80 -1.96 12.36
C HIS A 331 -13.59 -0.54 12.86
N LEU A 332 -13.46 0.41 11.93
CA LEU A 332 -13.46 1.83 12.26
C LEU A 332 -14.88 2.39 12.13
N ASP A 333 -15.36 2.99 13.21
CA ASP A 333 -16.49 3.90 13.17
C ASP A 333 -16.02 5.34 12.90
N GLY A 334 -16.96 6.28 12.76
CA GLY A 334 -16.63 7.68 12.49
C GLY A 334 -15.80 8.34 13.60
N GLY A 335 -15.98 7.93 14.86
CA GLY A 335 -15.21 8.46 15.99
C GLY A 335 -13.77 7.96 15.99
N ALA A 336 -13.59 6.65 15.82
CA ALA A 336 -12.31 5.97 15.75
C ALA A 336 -11.51 6.40 14.52
N LEU A 337 -12.15 6.56 13.36
CA LEU A 337 -11.49 7.08 12.16
C LEU A 337 -11.00 8.51 12.36
N ARG A 338 -11.82 9.36 13.01
CA ARG A 338 -11.42 10.73 13.33
C ARG A 338 -10.29 10.76 14.36
N TYR A 339 -10.31 9.86 15.34
CA TYR A 339 -9.20 9.66 16.27
C TYR A 339 -7.93 9.30 15.51
N CYS A 340 -7.97 8.36 14.57
CA CYS A 340 -6.80 7.99 13.77
C CYS A 340 -6.22 9.16 12.97
N ILE A 341 -7.08 9.98 12.35
CA ILE A 341 -6.65 11.18 11.61
C ILE A 341 -5.98 12.19 12.54
N ASN A 342 -6.55 12.42 13.73
CA ASN A 342 -5.95 13.33 14.70
C ASN A 342 -4.60 12.80 15.21
N GLU A 343 -4.51 11.52 15.57
CA GLU A 343 -3.24 10.93 16.02
C GLU A 343 -2.20 10.94 14.90
N MET A 344 -2.62 10.73 13.65
CA MET A 344 -1.72 10.84 12.51
C MET A 344 -1.22 12.27 12.32
N ASP A 345 -2.08 13.28 12.42
CA ASP A 345 -1.67 14.69 12.36
C ASP A 345 -0.66 15.04 13.47
N LEU A 346 -0.76 14.33 14.60
CA LEU A 346 0.02 14.58 15.80
C LEU A 346 1.37 13.86 15.80
N GLU A 347 1.44 12.63 15.30
CA GLU A 347 2.64 11.77 15.37
C GLU A 347 3.29 11.55 13.99
N GLY A 348 2.60 11.92 12.90
CA GLY A 348 3.01 11.65 11.52
C GLY A 348 2.88 10.19 11.10
N VAL A 349 2.37 9.31 11.98
CA VAL A 349 2.26 7.87 11.76
C VAL A 349 0.86 7.41 12.10
N TRP A 350 0.32 6.50 11.28
CA TRP A 350 -0.98 5.89 11.55
C TRP A 350 -0.93 5.05 12.84
N PRO A 351 -1.94 5.13 13.74
CA PRO A 351 -1.88 4.43 15.02
C PRO A 351 -1.70 2.92 14.88
N GLU A 352 -0.76 2.35 15.65
CA GLU A 352 -0.40 0.93 15.61
C GLU A 352 -1.61 -0.01 15.82
N GLN A 353 -2.50 0.35 16.76
CA GLN A 353 -3.73 -0.42 17.05
C GLN A 353 -4.73 -0.46 15.88
N HIS A 354 -4.56 0.44 14.91
CA HIS A 354 -5.44 0.62 13.76
C HIS A 354 -4.70 0.39 12.43
N GLN A 355 -3.58 -0.35 12.44
CA GLN A 355 -2.88 -0.72 11.20
C GLN A 355 -3.69 -1.71 10.34
N ARG A 356 -4.53 -2.56 10.95
CA ARG A 356 -5.37 -3.55 10.25
C ARG A 356 -6.84 -3.21 10.42
N VAL A 357 -7.40 -2.44 9.48
CA VAL A 357 -8.71 -1.81 9.65
C VAL A 357 -9.68 -2.07 8.51
N ILE A 358 -10.97 -2.09 8.86
CA ILE A 358 -12.09 -2.16 7.93
C ILE A 358 -12.89 -0.86 8.04
N VAL A 359 -13.10 -0.18 6.92
CA VAL A 359 -13.81 1.10 6.81
C VAL A 359 -14.98 0.96 5.85
N PRO A 360 -16.22 1.29 6.25
CA PRO A 360 -17.33 1.32 5.31
C PRO A 360 -17.29 2.55 4.39
N TYR A 361 -17.74 2.40 3.13
CA TYR A 361 -17.85 3.53 2.18
C TYR A 361 -18.64 4.73 2.74
N SER A 362 -19.62 4.49 3.61
CA SER A 362 -20.45 5.55 4.20
C SER A 362 -19.68 6.53 5.10
N LEU A 363 -18.46 6.19 5.53
CA LEU A 363 -17.59 7.10 6.29
C LEU A 363 -16.66 7.92 5.38
N LEU A 364 -16.64 7.63 4.08
CA LEU A 364 -15.82 8.32 3.09
C LEU A 364 -16.61 9.48 2.48
N ASP A 365 -16.74 10.55 3.27
CA ASP A 365 -17.47 11.77 2.94
C ASP A 365 -16.54 12.98 2.68
N GLU A 366 -17.14 14.13 2.38
CA GLU A 366 -16.43 15.39 2.19
C GLU A 366 -15.64 15.80 3.44
N VAL A 367 -16.23 15.60 4.63
CA VAL A 367 -15.64 15.98 5.91
C VAL A 367 -14.36 15.18 6.19
N LEU A 368 -14.33 13.91 5.79
CA LEU A 368 -13.13 13.09 5.89
C LEU A 368 -12.00 13.62 4.99
N LEU A 369 -12.32 14.02 3.77
CA LEU A 369 -11.34 14.47 2.77
C LEU A 369 -10.79 15.87 3.06
N TYR A 370 -11.70 16.85 3.19
CA TYR A 370 -11.37 18.27 3.30
C TYR A 370 -11.41 18.81 4.74
N GLY A 371 -11.90 18.00 5.68
CA GLY A 371 -12.11 18.44 7.05
C GLY A 371 -13.40 19.23 7.21
N SER A 372 -13.60 19.84 8.38
CA SER A 372 -14.71 20.76 8.61
C SER A 372 -14.19 22.19 8.71
N GLY A 373 -14.81 23.10 7.95
CA GLY A 373 -14.52 24.53 7.98
C GLY A 373 -14.64 25.14 9.38
N SER A 374 -13.87 26.20 9.61
CA SER A 374 -13.86 26.97 10.86
C SER A 374 -15.08 27.89 10.93
N ASP A 375 -16.25 27.35 11.26
CA ASP A 375 -17.43 28.17 11.49
C ASP A 375 -17.44 28.67 12.96
N GLY A 376 -16.87 29.87 13.14
CA GLY A 376 -17.10 30.80 14.26
C GLY A 376 -16.66 30.45 15.69
N LYS A 377 -16.72 29.19 16.15
CA LYS A 377 -16.44 28.83 17.58
C LYS A 377 -15.81 27.45 17.81
N ARG A 378 -15.58 26.62 16.79
CA ARG A 378 -14.98 25.28 16.94
C ARG A 378 -13.66 25.17 16.18
N LYS A 379 -12.64 24.53 16.80
CA LYS A 379 -11.35 24.21 16.18
C LYS A 379 -11.58 23.52 14.83
N ARG A 380 -10.92 24.01 13.77
CA ARG A 380 -10.90 23.40 12.43
C ARG A 380 -10.54 21.92 12.57
N LYS A 381 -11.38 21.03 12.02
CA LYS A 381 -11.07 19.61 11.93
C LYS A 381 -10.31 19.39 10.63
N LYS A 382 -9.08 18.91 10.69
CA LYS A 382 -8.30 18.53 9.50
C LYS A 382 -8.90 17.31 8.82
N GLY A 383 -8.87 17.33 7.48
CA GLY A 383 -9.19 16.18 6.63
C GLY A 383 -7.94 15.38 6.26
N LEU A 384 -8.12 14.32 5.47
CA LEU A 384 -7.02 13.49 4.94
C LEU A 384 -6.04 14.28 4.07
N LEU A 385 -6.54 15.25 3.29
CA LEU A 385 -5.70 16.09 2.42
C LEU A 385 -4.88 17.14 3.19
N ASP A 386 -5.26 17.44 4.43
CA ASP A 386 -4.55 18.38 5.29
C ASP A 386 -3.38 17.71 6.06
N LEU A 387 -3.23 16.38 5.95
CA LEU A 387 -2.21 15.61 6.67
C LEU A 387 -0.88 15.59 5.90
N ASP A 388 0.21 15.92 6.60
CA ASP A 388 1.57 15.83 6.09
C ASP A 388 2.46 15.14 7.14
N PRO A 389 2.91 13.89 6.92
CA PRO A 389 2.71 13.07 5.73
C PRO A 389 1.30 12.47 5.57
N PRO A 390 0.87 12.09 4.35
CA PRO A 390 -0.41 11.42 4.11
C PRO A 390 -0.40 9.94 4.59
N PRO A 391 -1.56 9.38 5.00
CA PRO A 391 -1.65 8.01 5.51
C PRO A 391 -1.25 7.01 4.43
N ARG A 392 -0.25 6.20 4.77
CA ARG A 392 0.30 5.15 3.91
C ARG A 392 -0.15 3.78 4.42
N PHE A 393 -0.66 2.95 3.51
CA PHE A 393 -1.00 1.56 3.78
C PHE A 393 -0.23 0.64 2.84
N ASP A 394 0.27 -0.48 3.36
CA ASP A 394 1.02 -1.45 2.56
C ASP A 394 0.08 -2.17 1.58
N LEU A 395 -1.16 -2.46 2.00
CA LEU A 395 -2.21 -3.04 1.16
C LEU A 395 -3.55 -2.35 1.37
N VAL A 396 -4.19 -1.94 0.28
CA VAL A 396 -5.59 -1.46 0.26
C VAL A 396 -6.44 -2.45 -0.50
N ILE A 397 -7.51 -2.95 0.14
CA ILE A 397 -8.48 -3.85 -0.47
C ILE A 397 -9.81 -3.11 -0.57
N VAL A 398 -10.34 -2.98 -1.78
CA VAL A 398 -11.62 -2.30 -2.04
C VAL A 398 -12.63 -3.35 -2.49
N ASP A 399 -13.53 -3.72 -1.59
CA ASP A 399 -14.60 -4.66 -1.86
C ASP A 399 -15.81 -3.97 -2.48
N GLU A 400 -16.51 -4.69 -3.35
CA GLU A 400 -17.57 -4.16 -4.21
C GLU A 400 -17.19 -2.82 -4.85
N ALA A 401 -16.04 -2.80 -5.51
CA ALA A 401 -15.47 -1.60 -6.16
C ALA A 401 -16.43 -0.95 -7.17
N HIS A 402 -17.51 -1.62 -7.57
CA HIS A 402 -18.58 -1.01 -8.34
C HIS A 402 -19.26 0.20 -7.63
N HIS A 403 -19.08 0.41 -6.33
CA HIS A 403 -19.57 1.58 -5.63
C HIS A 403 -18.80 2.88 -5.94
N ILE A 404 -17.57 2.80 -6.46
CA ILE A 404 -16.70 3.98 -6.72
C ILE A 404 -16.66 4.39 -8.20
N ARG A 405 -17.69 4.04 -8.97
CA ARG A 405 -17.73 4.33 -10.42
C ARG A 405 -17.92 5.79 -10.76
N ASN A 406 -18.51 6.59 -9.87
CA ASN A 406 -18.73 7.99 -10.14
C ASN A 406 -17.58 8.83 -9.57
N GLN A 407 -16.76 9.41 -10.45
CA GLN A 407 -15.59 10.22 -10.10
C GLN A 407 -15.94 11.48 -9.29
N ASP A 408 -17.16 11.99 -9.43
CA ASP A 408 -17.60 13.20 -8.73
C ASP A 408 -17.90 12.94 -7.25
N THR A 409 -18.12 11.67 -6.87
CA THR A 409 -18.44 11.31 -5.50
C THR A 409 -17.23 11.46 -4.57
N PHE A 410 -17.47 11.95 -3.36
CA PHE A 410 -16.43 12.04 -2.33
C PHE A 410 -15.86 10.66 -1.97
N SER A 411 -16.69 9.61 -1.99
CA SER A 411 -16.23 8.25 -1.74
C SER A 411 -15.21 7.79 -2.80
N HIS A 412 -15.41 8.10 -4.08
CA HIS A 412 -14.41 7.83 -5.12
C HIS A 412 -13.10 8.59 -4.82
N LYS A 413 -13.17 9.89 -4.55
CA LYS A 413 -11.98 10.72 -4.25
C LYS A 413 -11.22 10.22 -3.03
N ALA A 414 -11.91 9.79 -1.98
CA ALA A 414 -11.31 9.23 -0.77
C ALA A 414 -10.66 7.88 -1.01
N VAL A 415 -11.32 6.98 -1.76
CA VAL A 415 -10.70 5.70 -2.13
C VAL A 415 -9.48 5.92 -3.01
N ARG A 416 -9.56 6.83 -3.99
CA ARG A 416 -8.43 7.21 -4.83
C ARG A 416 -7.26 7.73 -4.01
N PHE A 417 -7.52 8.61 -3.04
CA PHE A 417 -6.50 9.10 -2.12
C PHE A 417 -5.76 7.95 -1.39
N PHE A 418 -6.47 6.98 -0.83
CA PHE A 418 -5.82 5.83 -0.20
C PHE A 418 -5.08 4.95 -1.22
N CYS A 419 -5.62 4.76 -2.43
CA CYS A 419 -4.97 3.97 -3.47
C CYS A 419 -3.68 4.62 -3.98
N ASP A 420 -3.64 5.95 -4.11
CA ASP A 420 -2.47 6.68 -4.60
C ASP A 420 -1.31 6.62 -3.58
N HIS A 421 -1.62 6.54 -2.28
CA HIS A 421 -0.64 6.43 -1.20
C HIS A 421 -0.37 4.98 -0.76
N ALA A 422 -0.95 3.98 -1.41
CA ALA A 422 -0.75 2.58 -1.07
C ALA A 422 0.32 1.90 -1.92
N GLU A 423 1.07 0.97 -1.31
CA GLU A 423 2.06 0.17 -2.04
C GLU A 423 1.37 -0.87 -2.94
N ALA A 424 0.36 -1.56 -2.40
CA ALA A 424 -0.41 -2.58 -3.09
C ALA A 424 -1.92 -2.30 -3.02
N VAL A 425 -2.65 -2.63 -4.09
CA VAL A 425 -4.09 -2.37 -4.19
C VAL A 425 -4.83 -3.56 -4.82
N ILE A 426 -5.92 -4.00 -4.20
CA ILE A 426 -6.78 -5.06 -4.73
C ILE A 426 -8.21 -4.54 -4.80
N PHE A 427 -8.79 -4.56 -6.00
CA PHE A 427 -10.21 -4.26 -6.19
C PHE A 427 -10.99 -5.56 -6.38
N LEU A 428 -12.08 -5.72 -5.64
CA LEU A 428 -12.96 -6.88 -5.76
C LEU A 428 -14.31 -6.40 -6.29
N THR A 429 -14.81 -7.05 -7.34
CA THR A 429 -16.12 -6.73 -7.90
C THR A 429 -16.69 -7.92 -8.64
N ALA A 430 -18.00 -8.14 -8.52
CA ALA A 430 -18.68 -9.16 -9.30
C ALA A 430 -19.10 -8.69 -10.71
N THR A 431 -19.26 -7.38 -10.90
CA THR A 431 -19.93 -6.78 -12.07
C THR A 431 -19.11 -5.68 -12.75
N PRO A 432 -17.84 -5.90 -13.12
CA PRO A 432 -17.05 -4.83 -13.74
C PRO A 432 -17.51 -4.48 -15.16
N ILE A 433 -18.14 -5.41 -15.89
CA ILE A 433 -18.35 -5.31 -17.35
C ILE A 433 -19.81 -5.08 -17.75
N GLN A 434 -20.79 -5.36 -16.88
CA GLN A 434 -22.21 -5.33 -17.25
C GLN A 434 -22.81 -3.94 -17.42
N LEU A 435 -22.09 -2.86 -17.11
CA LEU A 435 -22.63 -1.50 -17.04
C LEU A 435 -21.97 -0.48 -18.01
N GLY A 436 -20.95 -0.87 -18.77
CA GLY A 436 -20.35 -0.05 -19.83
C GLY A 436 -18.82 -0.02 -19.79
N SER A 437 -18.20 0.45 -20.89
CA SER A 437 -16.73 0.61 -21.00
C SER A 437 -16.20 1.71 -20.07
N ASN A 438 -16.99 2.74 -19.79
CA ASN A 438 -16.61 3.85 -18.93
C ASN A 438 -16.40 3.43 -17.47
N ASP A 439 -17.28 2.58 -16.93
CA ASP A 439 -17.15 2.09 -15.56
C ASP A 439 -15.83 1.31 -15.35
N LEU A 440 -15.46 0.48 -16.33
CA LEU A 440 -14.20 -0.25 -16.31
C LEU A 440 -13.01 0.69 -16.39
N PHE A 441 -13.06 1.71 -17.26
CA PHE A 441 -12.04 2.75 -17.34
C PHE A 441 -11.82 3.43 -15.98
N ILE A 442 -12.88 3.86 -15.30
CA ILE A 442 -12.77 4.57 -14.02
C ILE A 442 -12.11 3.70 -12.95
N LEU A 443 -12.48 2.41 -12.87
CA LEU A 443 -11.85 1.48 -11.93
C LEU A 443 -10.38 1.24 -12.25
N LEU A 444 -10.03 1.04 -13.51
CA LEU A 444 -8.64 0.80 -13.93
C LEU A 444 -7.78 2.05 -13.83
N ASN A 445 -8.32 3.24 -14.10
CA ASN A 445 -7.65 4.52 -13.90
C ASN A 445 -7.37 4.75 -12.40
N THR A 446 -8.31 4.43 -11.52
CA THR A 446 -8.08 4.52 -10.06
C THR A 446 -7.02 3.51 -9.60
N LEU A 447 -6.98 2.33 -10.22
CA LEU A 447 -6.04 1.28 -9.86
C LEU A 447 -4.62 1.56 -10.41
N ARG A 448 -4.50 1.93 -11.68
CA ARG A 448 -3.26 2.16 -12.42
C ARG A 448 -3.35 3.45 -13.25
N PRO A 449 -3.34 4.63 -12.60
CA PRO A 449 -3.41 5.92 -13.30
C PRO A 449 -2.19 6.18 -14.20
N ASP A 450 -1.09 5.46 -13.96
CA ASP A 450 0.14 5.48 -14.76
C ASP A 450 0.00 4.77 -16.11
N LEU A 451 -0.86 3.75 -16.20
CA LEU A 451 -1.10 3.01 -17.45
C LEU A 451 -2.37 3.51 -18.15
N ILE A 452 -3.43 3.73 -17.38
CA ILE A 452 -4.74 4.13 -17.89
C ILE A 452 -4.94 5.61 -17.55
N ILE A 453 -4.47 6.47 -18.44
CA ILE A 453 -4.41 7.92 -18.21
C ILE A 453 -5.76 8.57 -18.50
N ASP A 454 -6.28 8.35 -19.71
CA ASP A 454 -7.51 8.95 -20.22
C ASP A 454 -8.38 7.94 -20.98
N GLN A 455 -9.61 8.35 -21.29
CA GLN A 455 -10.63 7.48 -21.87
C GLN A 455 -10.34 7.12 -23.33
N GLU A 456 -9.69 8.01 -24.09
CA GLU A 456 -9.35 7.76 -25.50
C GLU A 456 -8.23 6.72 -25.57
N SER A 457 -7.17 6.91 -24.80
CA SER A 457 -6.09 5.93 -24.65
C SER A 457 -6.62 4.57 -24.23
N PHE A 458 -7.54 4.52 -23.26
CA PHE A 458 -8.20 3.28 -22.86
C PHE A 458 -8.98 2.62 -24.01
N ALA A 459 -9.71 3.40 -24.81
CA ALA A 459 -10.44 2.89 -25.95
C ALA A 459 -9.51 2.29 -27.01
N HIS A 460 -8.40 2.95 -27.33
CA HIS A 460 -7.37 2.43 -28.23
C HIS A 460 -6.75 1.13 -27.70
N MET A 461 -6.41 1.08 -26.41
CA MET A 461 -5.91 -0.12 -25.75
C MET A 461 -6.91 -1.28 -25.78
N ALA A 462 -8.21 -0.98 -25.71
CA ALA A 462 -9.28 -1.96 -25.69
C ALA A 462 -9.71 -2.45 -27.08
N GLU A 463 -9.43 -1.69 -28.13
CA GLU A 463 -9.80 -1.94 -29.54
C GLU A 463 -9.46 -3.35 -30.06
N PRO A 464 -8.29 -3.97 -29.79
CA PRO A 464 -7.99 -5.32 -30.25
C PRO A 464 -8.72 -6.43 -29.47
N ASN A 465 -9.22 -6.15 -28.26
CA ASN A 465 -9.75 -7.20 -27.37
C ASN A 465 -10.98 -7.96 -27.90
N PRO A 466 -11.95 -7.33 -28.60
CA PRO A 466 -13.05 -8.05 -29.23
C PRO A 466 -12.59 -9.11 -30.22
N PHE A 467 -11.59 -8.80 -31.05
CA PHE A 467 -11.03 -9.73 -32.04
C PHE A 467 -10.25 -10.88 -31.37
N VAL A 468 -9.51 -10.59 -30.29
CA VAL A 468 -8.88 -11.63 -29.47
C VAL A 468 -9.93 -12.54 -28.82
N ASN A 469 -11.02 -11.98 -28.30
CA ASN A 469 -12.13 -12.77 -27.75
C ASN A 469 -12.79 -13.66 -28.82
N GLN A 470 -12.95 -13.16 -30.04
CA GLN A 470 -13.46 -13.92 -31.18
C GLN A 470 -12.52 -15.08 -31.52
N ALA A 471 -11.22 -14.83 -31.61
CA ALA A 471 -10.20 -15.86 -31.82
C ALA A 471 -10.25 -16.96 -30.74
N ILE A 472 -10.35 -16.57 -29.46
CA ILE A 472 -10.51 -17.52 -28.34
C ILE A 472 -11.81 -18.33 -28.47
N SER A 473 -12.92 -17.69 -28.85
CA SER A 473 -14.19 -18.37 -29.02
C SER A 473 -14.14 -19.41 -30.14
N LEU A 474 -13.52 -19.08 -31.27
CA LEU A 474 -13.33 -19.98 -32.41
C LEU A 474 -12.46 -21.19 -32.04
N ALA A 475 -11.34 -20.96 -31.36
CA ALA A 475 -10.45 -22.03 -30.88
C ALA A 475 -11.13 -22.95 -29.86
N ARG A 476 -12.05 -22.42 -29.04
CA ARG A 476 -12.85 -23.22 -28.09
C ARG A 476 -13.95 -24.03 -28.79
N ALA A 477 -14.64 -23.43 -29.76
CA ALA A 477 -15.77 -24.04 -30.47
C ALA A 477 -15.34 -25.20 -31.39
N GLN A 478 -14.11 -25.14 -31.94
CA GLN A 478 -13.55 -26.19 -32.80
C GLN A 478 -14.42 -26.48 -34.05
N GLU A 479 -14.93 -25.42 -34.67
CA GLU A 479 -15.63 -25.53 -35.95
C GLU A 479 -14.66 -25.96 -37.08
N PRO A 480 -15.18 -26.46 -38.23
CA PRO A 480 -14.35 -26.70 -39.41
C PRO A 480 -13.58 -25.44 -39.80
N GLU A 481 -12.29 -25.58 -40.15
CA GLU A 481 -11.40 -24.47 -40.51
C GLU A 481 -11.19 -23.43 -39.39
N TRP A 482 -11.40 -23.82 -38.12
CA TRP A 482 -11.15 -22.92 -36.98
C TRP A 482 -9.73 -22.29 -36.98
N PRO A 483 -8.62 -22.93 -37.40
CA PRO A 483 -7.31 -22.29 -37.38
C PRO A 483 -7.23 -21.10 -38.34
N ALA A 484 -7.79 -21.24 -39.55
CA ALA A 484 -7.84 -20.18 -40.54
C ALA A 484 -8.69 -19.00 -40.06
N ARG A 485 -9.88 -19.26 -39.52
CA ARG A 485 -10.76 -18.22 -38.95
C ARG A 485 -10.14 -17.54 -37.72
N THR A 486 -9.40 -18.30 -36.91
CA THR A 486 -8.67 -17.75 -35.75
C THR A 486 -7.56 -16.81 -36.21
N ASN A 487 -6.81 -17.18 -37.27
CA ASN A 487 -5.81 -16.31 -37.87
C ASN A 487 -6.43 -15.02 -38.45
N GLU A 488 -7.56 -15.11 -39.13
CA GLU A 488 -8.27 -13.92 -39.65
C GLU A 488 -8.69 -12.96 -38.53
N ALA A 489 -9.23 -13.49 -37.42
CA ALA A 489 -9.54 -12.67 -36.25
C ALA A 489 -8.27 -12.04 -35.63
N LEU A 490 -7.15 -12.76 -35.60
CA LEU A 490 -5.87 -12.22 -35.14
C LEU A 490 -5.29 -11.17 -36.10
N ASP A 491 -5.51 -11.29 -37.41
CA ASP A 491 -5.17 -10.26 -38.41
C ASP A 491 -5.93 -8.97 -38.12
N GLN A 492 -7.25 -9.06 -37.87
CA GLN A 492 -8.08 -7.93 -37.48
C GLN A 492 -7.60 -7.29 -36.16
N ALA A 493 -7.21 -8.11 -35.17
CA ALA A 493 -6.64 -7.62 -33.93
C ALA A 493 -5.35 -6.81 -34.17
N THR A 494 -4.46 -7.29 -35.04
CA THR A 494 -3.24 -6.56 -35.41
C THR A 494 -3.45 -5.38 -36.33
N ALA A 495 -4.58 -5.29 -37.04
CA ALA A 495 -4.87 -4.16 -37.91
C ALA A 495 -5.21 -2.88 -37.11
N THR A 496 -5.69 -3.03 -35.86
CA THR A 496 -5.96 -1.91 -34.95
C THR A 496 -4.70 -1.09 -34.65
N ALA A 497 -4.87 0.19 -34.33
CA ALA A 497 -3.73 1.09 -34.07
C ALA A 497 -2.83 0.56 -32.94
N TRP A 498 -3.43 0.05 -31.87
CA TRP A 498 -2.70 -0.56 -30.75
C TRP A 498 -2.10 -1.93 -31.08
N GLY A 499 -2.83 -2.75 -31.84
CA GLY A 499 -2.36 -4.05 -32.28
C GLY A 499 -1.11 -4.00 -33.16
N GLN A 500 -1.02 -3.01 -34.05
CA GLN A 500 0.16 -2.80 -34.87
C GLN A 500 1.40 -2.48 -34.04
N ALA A 501 1.24 -1.64 -33.02
CA ALA A 501 2.35 -1.17 -32.18
C ALA A 501 2.85 -2.25 -31.20
N ILE A 502 1.95 -3.05 -30.61
CA ILE A 502 2.30 -3.95 -29.49
C ILE A 502 2.08 -5.43 -29.81
N LEU A 503 0.92 -5.82 -30.34
CA LEU A 503 0.60 -7.24 -30.53
C LEU A 503 1.54 -7.89 -31.57
N ARG A 504 1.89 -7.16 -32.63
CA ARG A 504 2.77 -7.65 -33.70
C ARG A 504 4.16 -8.10 -33.20
N HIS A 505 4.68 -7.43 -32.17
CA HIS A 505 5.99 -7.73 -31.58
C HIS A 505 5.92 -8.68 -30.38
N ASN A 506 4.72 -9.09 -29.97
CA ASN A 506 4.56 -9.97 -28.82
C ASN A 506 5.06 -11.39 -29.15
N PRO A 507 5.98 -11.99 -28.36
CA PRO A 507 6.48 -13.34 -28.60
C PRO A 507 5.37 -14.41 -28.61
N ASN A 508 4.34 -14.25 -27.78
CA ASN A 508 3.20 -15.16 -27.75
C ASN A 508 2.42 -15.10 -29.07
N PHE A 509 2.27 -13.90 -29.65
CA PHE A 509 1.59 -13.72 -30.93
C PHE A 509 2.30 -14.46 -32.07
N ILE A 510 3.63 -14.31 -32.14
CA ILE A 510 4.47 -15.00 -33.14
C ILE A 510 4.35 -16.53 -32.97
N ARG A 511 4.41 -17.02 -31.72
CA ARG A 511 4.24 -18.45 -31.42
C ARG A 511 2.87 -18.97 -31.84
N ILE A 512 1.80 -18.23 -31.54
CA ILE A 512 0.43 -18.61 -31.91
C ILE A 512 0.30 -18.70 -33.43
N ARG A 513 0.78 -17.69 -34.18
CA ARG A 513 0.73 -17.72 -35.66
C ARG A 513 1.48 -18.88 -36.27
N SER A 514 2.67 -19.18 -35.75
CA SER A 514 3.45 -20.33 -36.21
C SER A 514 2.65 -21.62 -36.03
N ARG A 515 2.07 -21.83 -34.85
CA ARG A 515 1.31 -23.06 -34.53
C ARG A 515 -0.01 -23.19 -35.28
N LEU A 516 -0.70 -22.07 -35.55
CA LEU A 516 -1.94 -22.08 -36.33
C LEU A 516 -1.70 -22.34 -37.83
N SER A 517 -0.44 -22.25 -38.28
CA SER A 517 -0.05 -22.55 -39.67
C SER A 517 0.25 -24.05 -39.88
N ASP A 518 0.43 -24.80 -38.79
CA ASP A 518 0.65 -26.25 -38.84
C ASP A 518 -0.70 -26.97 -39.07
N THR A 519 -0.69 -28.04 -39.87
CA THR A 519 -1.91 -28.76 -40.29
C THR A 519 -2.55 -29.61 -39.19
N ASP A 520 -1.80 -30.01 -38.17
CA ASP A 520 -2.27 -30.88 -37.08
C ASP A 520 -2.00 -30.23 -35.72
N VAL A 521 -3.02 -29.55 -35.16
CA VAL A 521 -2.96 -29.00 -33.80
C VAL A 521 -3.60 -29.99 -32.82
N THR A 522 -2.80 -30.50 -31.88
CA THR A 522 -3.29 -31.40 -30.84
C THR A 522 -4.19 -30.67 -29.82
N ASN A 523 -4.98 -31.42 -29.05
CA ASN A 523 -5.83 -30.84 -28.01
C ASN A 523 -5.02 -30.09 -26.93
N GLU A 524 -3.85 -30.58 -26.57
CA GLU A 524 -2.97 -29.93 -25.58
C GLU A 524 -2.41 -28.61 -26.14
N GLU A 525 -1.94 -28.62 -27.39
CA GLU A 525 -1.47 -27.41 -28.06
C GLU A 525 -2.57 -26.38 -28.23
N ARG A 526 -3.80 -26.81 -28.52
CA ARG A 526 -4.97 -25.93 -28.59
C ARG A 526 -5.24 -25.23 -27.26
N VAL A 527 -5.19 -25.96 -26.14
CA VAL A 527 -5.34 -25.38 -24.80
C VAL A 527 -4.21 -24.38 -24.51
N GLN A 528 -2.99 -24.68 -24.94
CA GLN A 528 -1.88 -23.74 -24.82
C GLN A 528 -2.09 -22.50 -25.69
N ILE A 529 -2.56 -22.64 -26.93
CA ILE A 529 -2.89 -21.52 -27.82
C ILE A 529 -3.98 -20.63 -27.20
N ILE A 530 -5.03 -21.22 -26.62
CA ILE A 530 -6.07 -20.47 -25.90
C ILE A 530 -5.47 -19.70 -24.72
N THR A 531 -4.62 -20.35 -23.92
CA THR A 531 -3.95 -19.71 -22.77
C THR A 531 -3.04 -18.57 -23.21
N ASP A 532 -2.29 -18.76 -24.30
CA ASP A 532 -1.41 -17.75 -24.89
C ASP A 532 -2.23 -16.58 -25.43
N MET A 533 -3.37 -16.84 -26.08
CA MET A 533 -4.27 -15.79 -26.57
C MET A 533 -4.90 -14.99 -25.44
N GLU A 534 -5.32 -15.65 -24.36
CA GLU A 534 -5.82 -14.97 -23.15
C GLU A 534 -4.77 -14.08 -22.50
N ALA A 535 -3.49 -14.47 -22.57
CA ALA A 535 -2.38 -13.67 -22.07
C ALA A 535 -2.07 -12.43 -22.95
N MET A 536 -2.53 -12.40 -24.21
CA MET A 536 -2.40 -11.24 -25.09
C MET A 536 -3.44 -10.14 -24.85
N HIS A 537 -4.47 -10.41 -24.03
CA HIS A 537 -5.43 -9.37 -23.65
C HIS A 537 -4.73 -8.18 -23.01
N THR A 538 -5.07 -6.97 -23.45
CA THR A 538 -4.38 -5.74 -23.04
C THR A 538 -4.36 -5.53 -21.53
N PHE A 539 -5.39 -6.00 -20.82
CA PHE A 539 -5.54 -5.86 -19.38
C PHE A 539 -5.31 -7.16 -18.60
N ALA A 540 -4.73 -8.20 -19.20
CA ALA A 540 -4.54 -9.51 -18.56
C ALA A 540 -3.67 -9.44 -17.29
N GLY A 541 -2.68 -8.54 -17.24
CA GLY A 541 -1.84 -8.35 -16.06
C GLY A 541 -2.55 -7.69 -14.88
N ILE A 542 -3.66 -6.97 -15.13
CA ILE A 542 -4.34 -6.13 -14.13
C ILE A 542 -5.71 -6.69 -13.77
N ILE A 543 -6.33 -7.49 -14.64
CA ILE A 543 -7.66 -8.06 -14.42
C ILE A 543 -7.57 -9.57 -14.32
N ASN A 544 -8.15 -10.13 -13.26
CA ASN A 544 -8.49 -11.55 -13.19
C ASN A 544 -10.00 -11.71 -13.26
N ARG A 545 -10.49 -12.68 -14.07
CA ARG A 545 -11.91 -13.01 -14.14
C ARG A 545 -12.12 -14.51 -14.26
N THR A 546 -12.67 -15.12 -13.22
CA THR A 546 -13.18 -16.50 -13.24
C THR A 546 -14.70 -16.49 -13.22
N ARG A 547 -15.35 -17.16 -14.18
CA ARG A 547 -16.82 -17.31 -14.18
C ARG A 547 -17.19 -18.63 -13.52
N ARG A 548 -18.38 -18.68 -12.90
CA ARG A 548 -18.89 -19.94 -12.31
C ARG A 548 -18.97 -21.09 -13.31
N ARG A 549 -19.30 -20.81 -14.58
CA ARG A 549 -19.34 -21.82 -15.65
C ARG A 549 -17.97 -22.42 -15.98
N ASP A 550 -16.89 -21.72 -15.63
CA ASP A 550 -15.53 -22.16 -15.88
C ASP A 550 -15.05 -23.11 -14.75
N ILE A 551 -15.83 -23.24 -13.67
CA ILE A 551 -15.58 -24.06 -12.49
C ILE A 551 -16.59 -25.21 -12.52
N GLY A 552 -16.14 -26.41 -12.91
CA GLY A 552 -17.01 -27.53 -13.32
C GLY A 552 -18.04 -28.01 -12.28
N ASP A 553 -17.79 -27.80 -10.98
CA ASP A 553 -18.55 -28.45 -9.89
C ASP A 553 -19.56 -27.54 -9.18
N PHE A 554 -20.33 -26.73 -9.92
CA PHE A 554 -21.44 -25.99 -9.31
C PHE A 554 -22.78 -26.70 -9.50
N THR A 555 -23.61 -26.67 -8.45
CA THR A 555 -25.00 -27.17 -8.52
C THR A 555 -25.79 -26.42 -9.60
N ILE A 556 -26.29 -27.16 -10.59
CA ILE A 556 -27.14 -26.63 -11.65
C ILE A 556 -28.47 -26.21 -11.01
N ARG A 557 -28.73 -24.90 -10.94
CA ARG A 557 -30.02 -24.36 -10.48
C ARG A 557 -30.94 -24.24 -11.68
N LYS A 558 -32.08 -24.93 -11.64
CA LYS A 558 -33.18 -24.74 -12.61
C LYS A 558 -34.15 -23.72 -12.02
N PRO A 559 -34.16 -22.45 -12.49
CA PRO A 559 -35.13 -21.48 -12.01
C PRO A 559 -36.52 -21.87 -12.52
N GLU A 560 -37.46 -22.09 -11.62
CA GLU A 560 -38.87 -22.26 -11.95
C GLU A 560 -39.60 -20.96 -11.61
N THR A 561 -40.17 -20.31 -12.62
CA THR A 561 -40.96 -19.09 -12.41
C THR A 561 -42.42 -19.47 -12.32
N VAL A 562 -42.99 -19.34 -11.11
CA VAL A 562 -44.43 -19.53 -10.90
C VAL A 562 -45.11 -18.17 -11.08
N VAL A 563 -45.87 -18.03 -12.17
CA VAL A 563 -46.68 -16.83 -12.43
C VAL A 563 -48.02 -17.01 -11.74
N VAL A 564 -48.30 -16.18 -10.75
CA VAL A 564 -49.58 -16.16 -10.04
C VAL A 564 -50.38 -14.93 -10.51
N PRO A 565 -51.51 -15.11 -11.22
CA PRO A 565 -52.35 -13.98 -11.60
C PRO A 565 -53.04 -13.39 -10.35
N PHE A 566 -53.38 -12.11 -10.41
CA PHE A 566 -54.24 -11.51 -9.39
C PHE A 566 -55.61 -12.19 -9.38
N THR A 567 -56.22 -12.29 -8.20
CA THR A 567 -57.65 -12.57 -8.12
C THR A 567 -58.44 -11.37 -8.65
N PRO A 568 -59.69 -11.54 -9.14
CA PRO A 568 -60.50 -10.42 -9.63
C PRO A 568 -60.63 -9.28 -8.60
N ALA A 569 -60.76 -9.62 -7.31
CA ALA A 569 -60.83 -8.64 -6.23
C ALA A 569 -59.50 -7.88 -6.03
N GLN A 570 -58.37 -8.58 -6.10
CA GLN A 570 -57.04 -7.96 -5.99
C GLN A 570 -56.75 -7.05 -7.18
N GLN A 571 -57.09 -7.48 -8.39
CA GLN A 571 -56.91 -6.71 -9.60
C GLN A 571 -57.75 -5.42 -9.56
N HIS A 572 -59.04 -5.54 -9.19
CA HIS A 572 -59.91 -4.37 -9.02
C HIS A 572 -59.33 -3.38 -8.00
N LEU A 573 -58.90 -3.85 -6.83
CA LEU A 573 -58.30 -3.00 -5.80
C LEU A 573 -57.01 -2.32 -6.28
N HIS A 574 -56.13 -3.06 -6.95
CA HIS A 574 -54.89 -2.55 -7.51
C HIS A 574 -55.15 -1.45 -8.55
N ASP A 575 -56.05 -1.71 -9.50
CA ASP A 575 -56.34 -0.79 -10.60
C ASP A 575 -57.04 0.47 -10.11
N GLU A 576 -57.99 0.34 -9.17
CA GLU A 576 -58.66 1.47 -8.52
C GLU A 576 -57.68 2.33 -7.72
N LEU A 577 -56.77 1.73 -6.95
CA LEU A 577 -55.75 2.46 -6.20
C LEU A 577 -54.86 3.29 -7.13
N LEU A 578 -54.37 2.67 -8.22
CA LEU A 578 -53.54 3.39 -9.19
C LEU A 578 -54.32 4.49 -9.91
N ARG A 579 -55.61 4.27 -10.19
CA ARG A 579 -56.50 5.27 -10.80
C ARG A 579 -56.68 6.48 -9.88
N VAL A 580 -57.03 6.25 -8.62
CA VAL A 580 -57.25 7.32 -7.64
C VAL A 580 -55.99 8.14 -7.42
N GLN A 581 -54.83 7.50 -7.28
CA GLN A 581 -53.55 8.20 -7.12
C GLN A 581 -53.16 9.03 -8.35
N ALA A 582 -53.38 8.48 -9.55
CA ALA A 582 -53.15 9.21 -10.78
C ALA A 582 -54.04 10.47 -10.85
N GLU A 583 -55.32 10.35 -10.49
CA GLU A 583 -56.25 11.48 -10.47
C GLU A 583 -55.84 12.55 -9.45
N VAL A 584 -55.41 12.13 -8.25
CA VAL A 584 -54.90 13.05 -7.22
C VAL A 584 -53.68 13.82 -7.72
N PHE A 585 -52.71 13.15 -8.32
CA PHE A 585 -51.52 13.82 -8.87
C PHE A 585 -51.82 14.73 -10.06
N SER A 586 -52.70 14.31 -10.97
CA SER A 586 -53.14 15.16 -12.10
C SER A 586 -53.77 16.46 -11.60
N ARG A 587 -54.56 16.41 -10.52
CA ARG A 587 -55.16 17.62 -9.93
C ARG A 587 -54.16 18.51 -9.18
N LEU A 588 -53.12 17.96 -8.57
CA LEU A 588 -52.14 18.72 -7.78
C LEU A 588 -51.01 19.34 -8.62
N HIS A 589 -50.56 18.64 -9.66
CA HIS A 589 -49.34 19.00 -10.39
C HIS A 589 -49.55 19.17 -11.91
N GLY A 590 -50.79 19.04 -12.40
CA GLY A 590 -51.09 18.99 -13.83
C GLY A 590 -50.57 17.71 -14.50
N ASP A 591 -50.79 17.56 -15.81
CA ASP A 591 -50.51 16.31 -16.53
C ASP A 591 -49.01 16.04 -16.84
N ILE A 592 -48.12 17.00 -16.58
CA ILE A 592 -46.77 16.98 -17.15
C ILE A 592 -45.85 15.94 -16.50
N ASN A 593 -46.13 15.47 -15.27
CA ASN A 593 -45.24 14.55 -14.53
C ASN A 593 -45.91 13.39 -13.78
N VAL A 594 -47.20 13.14 -14.00
CA VAL A 594 -47.96 12.10 -13.26
C VAL A 594 -47.37 10.71 -13.47
N LYS A 595 -46.98 10.37 -14.70
CA LYS A 595 -46.37 9.07 -15.02
C LYS A 595 -45.08 8.80 -14.23
N PHE A 596 -44.26 9.83 -14.01
CA PHE A 596 -43.01 9.70 -13.24
C PHE A 596 -43.30 9.52 -11.75
N MET A 597 -44.20 10.32 -11.16
CA MET A 597 -44.58 10.20 -9.75
C MET A 597 -45.25 8.85 -9.43
N MET A 598 -46.02 8.32 -10.38
CA MET A 598 -46.66 7.01 -10.26
C MET A 598 -45.68 5.82 -10.22
N THR A 599 -44.40 6.00 -10.61
CA THR A 599 -43.43 4.90 -10.63
C THR A 599 -43.17 4.32 -9.23
N THR A 600 -43.08 5.18 -8.21
CA THR A 600 -42.84 4.75 -6.82
C THR A 600 -44.01 3.93 -6.27
N ILE A 601 -45.24 4.41 -6.47
CA ILE A 601 -46.45 3.73 -6.01
C ILE A 601 -46.67 2.42 -6.77
N ARG A 602 -46.50 2.42 -8.10
CA ARG A 602 -46.58 1.18 -8.90
C ARG A 602 -45.57 0.13 -8.43
N ARG A 603 -44.34 0.54 -8.12
CA ARG A 603 -43.31 -0.36 -7.60
C ARG A 603 -43.67 -0.93 -6.23
N GLN A 604 -44.26 -0.11 -5.35
CA GLN A 604 -44.71 -0.57 -4.03
C GLN A 604 -45.94 -1.48 -4.15
N ALA A 605 -46.90 -1.15 -5.03
CA ALA A 605 -48.14 -1.90 -5.25
C ALA A 605 -47.86 -3.29 -5.85
N ALA A 606 -46.84 -3.39 -6.71
CA ALA A 606 -46.34 -4.65 -7.24
C ALA A 606 -45.65 -5.54 -6.18
N SER A 607 -45.20 -4.98 -5.05
CA SER A 607 -44.53 -5.74 -3.99
C SER A 607 -45.52 -6.27 -2.95
N CYS A 608 -46.30 -5.40 -2.32
CA CYS A 608 -47.31 -5.80 -1.33
C CYS A 608 -48.37 -4.71 -1.14
N LEU A 609 -49.62 -4.99 -1.56
CA LEU A 609 -50.74 -4.07 -1.34
C LEU A 609 -51.06 -3.86 0.15
N PHE A 610 -50.88 -4.88 1.00
CA PHE A 610 -51.18 -4.77 2.43
C PHE A 610 -50.16 -3.90 3.17
N GLY A 611 -48.87 -4.01 2.80
CA GLY A 611 -47.80 -3.17 3.35
C GLY A 611 -47.90 -1.69 2.96
N LEU A 612 -48.73 -1.38 1.96
CA LEU A 612 -48.99 -0.03 1.49
C LEU A 612 -50.09 0.71 2.29
N VAL A 613 -50.88 0.00 3.10
CA VAL A 613 -52.02 0.60 3.83
C VAL A 613 -51.62 1.83 4.66
N PRO A 614 -50.55 1.81 5.50
CA PRO A 614 -50.18 2.99 6.30
C PRO A 614 -49.75 4.18 5.44
N PHE A 615 -49.10 3.91 4.30
CA PHE A 615 -48.64 4.94 3.37
C PHE A 615 -49.81 5.56 2.61
N LEU A 616 -50.78 4.74 2.18
CA LEU A 616 -52.01 5.22 1.56
C LEU A 616 -52.86 6.03 2.53
N GLU A 617 -52.96 5.60 3.78
CA GLU A 617 -53.64 6.36 4.83
C GLU A 617 -52.98 7.73 5.07
N ASP A 618 -51.64 7.80 5.12
CA ASP A 618 -50.93 9.10 5.26
C ASP A 618 -51.14 10.00 4.03
N ILE A 619 -51.07 9.44 2.81
CA ILE A 619 -51.36 10.20 1.58
C ILE A 619 -52.81 10.71 1.58
N LEU A 620 -53.78 9.84 1.84
CA LEU A 620 -55.19 10.23 1.86
C LEU A 620 -55.43 11.30 2.93
N ASN A 621 -54.86 11.14 4.14
CA ASN A 621 -54.99 12.11 5.22
C ASN A 621 -54.33 13.46 4.92
N ARG A 622 -53.14 13.48 4.31
CA ARG A 622 -52.46 14.74 3.92
C ARG A 622 -53.19 15.45 2.79
N HIS A 623 -53.57 14.73 1.75
CA HIS A 623 -54.19 15.31 0.56
C HIS A 623 -55.66 15.71 0.80
N LEU A 624 -56.37 15.03 1.71
CA LEU A 624 -57.70 15.48 2.18
C LEU A 624 -57.61 16.76 3.02
N LYS A 625 -56.55 16.93 3.83
CA LYS A 625 -56.31 18.19 4.56
C LYS A 625 -56.02 19.37 3.63
N GLU A 626 -55.26 19.15 2.55
CA GLU A 626 -55.03 20.19 1.53
C GLU A 626 -56.31 20.55 0.76
N ARG A 627 -57.23 19.60 0.53
CA ARG A 627 -58.54 19.86 -0.09
C ARG A 627 -59.50 20.68 0.78
N ASN A 628 -59.40 20.60 2.11
CA ASN A 628 -60.24 21.39 3.03
C ASN A 628 -59.86 22.89 3.08
N ILE A 629 -58.87 23.34 2.30
CA ILE A 629 -58.55 24.77 2.14
C ILE A 629 -59.37 25.41 1.00
N PHE A 630 -60.12 24.64 0.20
CA PHE A 630 -60.87 25.14 -0.95
C PHE A 630 -62.41 24.98 -0.87
N PHE A 631 -62.95 24.63 0.30
CA PHE A 631 -64.38 24.78 0.60
C PHE A 631 -64.60 26.00 1.52
N TYR A 632 -64.45 27.20 0.96
CA TYR A 632 -65.09 28.44 1.39
C TYR A 632 -65.38 29.31 0.17
#